data_AF-A0A1J6HFR5-F1
#
_entry.id   AF-A0A1J6HFR5-F1
#
_cell.length_a   1.000
_cell.length_b   1.000
_cell.length_c   1.000
_cell.angle_alpha   90.00
_cell.angle_beta   90.00
_cell.angle_gamma   90.00
#
_symmetry.space_group_name_H-M   'P 1'
#
loop_
_entity.id
_entity.type
_entity.pdbx_description
1 polymer ?
#
loop_
_entity_poly.entity_id
_entity_poly.type
_entity_poly.pdbx_seq_one_letter_code
_entity_poly.pdbx_strand_id
1 'polypeptide(L)'
;MGTPQDRTHADLIQSAIMTAGGAARSALVASWRRSSELHGLDPAELGSVRTLSDGEFRTAHQRIERLVSIAQASMDRLYLAVGGVGCCVLLADSEGVPVERRGAPGDDDTFYRWGLWTGAVWSEQSEGTNGIGTCIVEQRPLTIHRDQHFHTRNIGLSCTVAPIHDHQGRLMAALDVSSCRADLTEAFAQLISVAVIDAARRIEAENFRQAFPEARIMLAPSPDRTGGALIAVDKDDLVIGATRAARLAMGLDDAAIAVPLPAADLLGWHADPREDMAESERSVILRALARAEGNISAAAGLLGISRATLHRKLNRLKIIRPH
;
A
#
# COMPACT_ATOMS: atom_id res chain seq x y z
N MET A 1 4.60 -36.50 -19.47
CA MET A 1 3.84 -35.98 -20.64
C MET A 1 2.65 -35.24 -20.09
N GLY A 2 2.55 -33.91 -20.33
CA GLY A 2 1.45 -33.08 -19.82
C GLY A 2 0.09 -33.49 -20.36
N THR A 3 -0.98 -33.10 -19.65
CA THR A 3 -2.37 -33.38 -20.06
C THR A 3 -2.73 -32.58 -21.32
N PRO A 4 -3.80 -32.94 -22.07
CA PRO A 4 -4.24 -32.19 -23.24
C PRO A 4 -4.55 -30.71 -22.93
N GLN A 5 -5.02 -30.42 -21.72
CA GLN A 5 -5.31 -29.06 -21.27
C GLN A 5 -4.02 -28.24 -21.08
N ASP A 6 -2.96 -28.85 -20.57
CA ASP A 6 -1.66 -28.19 -20.38
C ASP A 6 -1.03 -27.77 -21.72
N ARG A 7 -1.09 -28.64 -22.73
CA ARG A 7 -0.61 -28.33 -24.09
C ARG A 7 -1.42 -27.20 -24.71
N THR A 8 -2.73 -27.23 -24.54
CA THR A 8 -3.63 -26.18 -25.07
C THR A 8 -3.32 -24.80 -24.48
N HIS A 9 -2.97 -24.73 -23.19
CA HIS A 9 -2.63 -23.47 -22.53
C HIS A 9 -1.26 -22.91 -22.95
N ALA A 10 -0.24 -23.76 -23.01
CA ALA A 10 1.09 -23.35 -23.48
C ALA A 10 1.05 -22.81 -24.93
N ASP A 11 0.29 -23.48 -25.81
CA ASP A 11 0.08 -23.05 -27.20
C ASP A 11 -0.64 -21.69 -27.27
N LEU A 12 -1.63 -21.45 -26.38
CA LEU A 12 -2.34 -20.18 -26.28
C LEU A 12 -1.40 -19.03 -25.90
N ILE A 13 -0.52 -19.25 -24.92
CA ILE A 13 0.49 -18.25 -24.51
C ILE A 13 1.43 -17.94 -25.69
N GLN A 14 1.97 -18.96 -26.36
CA GLN A 14 2.86 -18.75 -27.50
C GLN A 14 2.17 -17.97 -28.63
N SER A 15 0.93 -18.33 -28.96
CA SER A 15 0.13 -17.62 -29.97
C SER A 15 -0.09 -16.14 -29.60
N ALA A 16 -0.40 -15.87 -28.34
CA ALA A 16 -0.58 -14.50 -27.85
C ALA A 16 0.72 -13.68 -27.90
N ILE A 17 1.86 -14.29 -27.55
CA ILE A 17 3.19 -13.64 -27.62
C ILE A 17 3.57 -13.34 -29.08
N MET A 18 3.32 -14.27 -30.01
CA MET A 18 3.66 -14.12 -31.43
C MET A 18 2.75 -13.12 -32.17
N THR A 19 1.58 -12.80 -31.62
CA THR A 19 0.66 -11.82 -32.22
C THR A 19 1.28 -10.42 -32.23
N ALA A 20 1.45 -9.85 -33.43
CA ALA A 20 2.05 -8.53 -33.62
C ALA A 20 1.28 -7.45 -32.85
N GLY A 21 2.00 -6.70 -32.00
CA GLY A 21 1.41 -5.66 -31.16
C GLY A 21 0.62 -6.15 -29.93
N GLY A 22 0.54 -7.46 -29.67
CA GLY A 22 -0.19 -8.02 -28.53
C GLY A 22 0.31 -7.50 -27.17
N ALA A 23 1.63 -7.53 -26.96
CA ALA A 23 2.26 -7.01 -25.74
C ALA A 23 2.07 -5.50 -25.54
N ALA A 24 1.93 -4.71 -26.62
CA ALA A 24 1.69 -3.27 -26.52
C ALA A 24 0.24 -2.93 -26.12
N ARG A 25 -0.70 -3.86 -26.31
CA ARG A 25 -2.14 -3.67 -26.05
C ARG A 25 -2.62 -4.34 -24.77
N SER A 26 -1.83 -5.25 -24.19
CA SER A 26 -2.21 -6.01 -23.01
C SER A 26 -1.01 -6.18 -22.08
N ALA A 27 -1.14 -5.65 -20.85
CA ALA A 27 -0.14 -5.85 -19.80
C ALA A 27 0.06 -7.34 -19.47
N LEU A 28 -0.98 -8.15 -19.61
CA LEU A 28 -0.89 -9.61 -19.44
C LEU A 28 0.03 -10.24 -20.49
N VAL A 29 -0.18 -9.93 -21.77
CA VAL A 29 0.66 -10.45 -22.85
C VAL A 29 2.09 -9.91 -22.75
N ALA A 30 2.26 -8.67 -22.27
CA ALA A 30 3.58 -8.13 -21.96
C ALA A 30 4.29 -8.95 -20.87
N SER A 31 3.60 -9.32 -19.80
CA SER A 31 4.17 -10.19 -18.74
C SER A 31 4.46 -11.60 -19.23
N TRP A 32 3.59 -12.21 -20.04
CA TRP A 32 3.87 -13.51 -20.67
C TRP A 32 5.11 -13.45 -21.57
N ARG A 33 5.24 -12.38 -22.36
CA ARG A 33 6.42 -12.17 -23.20
C ARG A 33 7.68 -12.02 -22.36
N ARG A 34 7.67 -11.23 -21.28
CA ARG A 34 8.82 -11.13 -20.36
C ARG A 34 9.17 -12.49 -19.75
N SER A 35 8.17 -13.22 -19.27
CA SER A 35 8.34 -14.57 -18.69
C SER A 35 9.04 -15.53 -19.66
N SER A 36 8.64 -15.53 -20.93
CA SER A 36 9.22 -16.41 -21.95
C SER A 36 10.56 -15.89 -22.49
N GLU A 37 10.62 -14.66 -22.98
CA GLU A 37 11.77 -14.14 -23.74
C GLU A 37 12.89 -13.60 -22.84
N LEU A 38 12.55 -12.95 -21.73
CA LEU A 38 13.54 -12.36 -20.81
C LEU A 38 13.99 -13.36 -19.74
N HIS A 39 13.07 -14.15 -19.20
CA HIS A 39 13.36 -15.10 -18.12
C HIS A 39 13.59 -16.53 -18.62
N GLY A 40 13.29 -16.83 -19.90
CA GLY A 40 13.57 -18.14 -20.50
C GLY A 40 12.67 -19.25 -19.98
N LEU A 41 11.51 -18.92 -19.40
CA LEU A 41 10.60 -19.90 -18.81
C LEU A 41 9.76 -20.61 -19.87
N ASP A 42 9.48 -21.89 -19.63
CA ASP A 42 8.56 -22.69 -20.43
C ASP A 42 7.19 -22.80 -19.69
N PRO A 43 6.07 -22.35 -20.30
CA PRO A 43 4.73 -22.52 -19.71
C PRO A 43 4.38 -23.97 -19.34
N ALA A 44 4.94 -24.94 -20.07
CA ALA A 44 4.71 -26.37 -19.87
C ALA A 44 5.69 -27.02 -18.88
N GLU A 45 6.62 -26.25 -18.30
CA GLU A 45 7.57 -26.76 -17.31
C GLU A 45 6.84 -27.40 -16.12
N LEU A 46 7.17 -28.65 -15.86
CA LEU A 46 6.65 -29.41 -14.74
C LEU A 46 7.59 -29.25 -13.55
N GLY A 47 7.05 -28.95 -12.37
CA GLY A 47 7.85 -28.77 -11.16
C GLY A 47 7.01 -28.23 -10.01
N SER A 48 7.65 -28.10 -8.86
CA SER A 48 7.09 -27.36 -7.73
C SER A 48 7.71 -25.97 -7.66
N VAL A 49 6.97 -25.02 -7.09
CA VAL A 49 7.51 -23.70 -6.75
C VAL A 49 8.78 -23.86 -5.91
N ARG A 50 9.83 -23.14 -6.27
CA ARG A 50 11.08 -23.15 -5.50
C ARG A 50 10.81 -22.64 -4.08
N THR A 51 11.34 -23.34 -3.09
CA THR A 51 11.33 -22.93 -1.69
C THR A 51 12.73 -22.54 -1.24
N LEU A 52 12.80 -21.49 -0.42
CA LEU A 52 14.05 -21.02 0.18
C LEU A 52 14.53 -21.98 1.27
N SER A 53 15.84 -22.05 1.45
CA SER A 53 16.44 -22.61 2.67
C SER A 53 16.14 -21.71 3.89
N ASP A 54 16.28 -22.25 5.11
CA ASP A 54 16.06 -21.48 6.33
C ASP A 54 16.90 -20.20 6.43
N GLY A 55 18.13 -20.22 5.92
CA GLY A 55 19.03 -19.07 5.92
C GLY A 55 18.56 -17.96 4.97
N GLU A 56 18.15 -18.34 3.77
CA GLU A 56 17.57 -17.42 2.78
C GLU A 56 16.24 -16.87 3.30
N PHE A 57 15.39 -17.71 3.89
CA PHE A 57 14.10 -17.29 4.45
C PHE A 57 14.27 -16.29 5.60
N ARG A 58 15.22 -16.51 6.53
CA ARG A 58 15.52 -15.53 7.58
C ARG A 58 15.94 -14.18 7.00
N THR A 59 16.74 -14.19 5.94
CA THR A 59 17.15 -12.96 5.25
C THR A 59 15.95 -12.26 4.63
N ALA A 60 15.07 -13.00 3.93
CA ALA A 60 13.85 -12.46 3.34
C ALA A 60 12.91 -11.84 4.40
N HIS A 61 12.67 -12.57 5.50
CA HIS A 61 11.86 -12.08 6.62
C HIS A 61 12.46 -10.82 7.26
N GLN A 62 13.78 -10.78 7.48
CA GLN A 62 14.47 -9.62 8.06
C GLN A 62 14.35 -8.35 7.22
N ARG A 63 14.30 -8.45 5.88
CA ARG A 63 14.13 -7.28 4.99
C ARG A 63 12.87 -6.47 5.31
N ILE A 64 11.80 -7.14 5.74
CA ILE A 64 10.50 -6.52 5.99
C ILE A 64 9.95 -6.80 7.39
N GLU A 65 10.80 -7.16 8.36
CA GLU A 65 10.40 -7.55 9.72
C GLU A 65 9.54 -6.47 10.42
N ARG A 66 9.92 -5.20 10.27
CA ARG A 66 9.14 -4.08 10.81
C ARG A 66 7.74 -4.02 10.18
N LEU A 67 7.67 -4.20 8.86
CA LEU A 67 6.40 -4.17 8.13
C LEU A 67 5.52 -5.37 8.52
N VAL A 68 6.12 -6.55 8.70
CA VAL A 68 5.45 -7.76 9.20
C VAL A 68 4.74 -7.47 10.52
N SER A 69 5.41 -6.82 11.47
CA SER A 69 4.80 -6.42 12.74
C SER A 69 3.64 -5.43 12.57
N ILE A 70 3.75 -4.49 11.62
CA ILE A 70 2.73 -3.48 11.34
C ILE A 70 1.52 -4.10 10.64
N ALA A 71 1.74 -5.10 9.79
CA ALA A 71 0.73 -5.66 8.90
C ALA A 71 -0.25 -6.63 9.60
N GLN A 72 0.13 -7.20 10.76
CA GLN A 72 -0.63 -8.26 11.44
C GLN A 72 -2.14 -7.98 11.53
N ALA A 73 -2.52 -6.83 12.11
CA ALA A 73 -3.93 -6.51 12.32
C ALA A 73 -4.72 -6.31 11.00
N SER A 74 -4.07 -5.83 9.94
CA SER A 74 -4.69 -5.68 8.62
C SER A 74 -4.81 -7.03 7.92
N MET A 75 -3.80 -7.90 8.03
CA MET A 75 -3.85 -9.26 7.51
C MET A 75 -4.93 -10.09 8.19
N ASP A 76 -5.06 -10.01 9.51
CA ASP A 76 -6.09 -10.74 10.27
C ASP A 76 -7.50 -10.31 9.86
N ARG A 77 -7.73 -8.99 9.73
CA ARG A 77 -9.03 -8.45 9.26
C ARG A 77 -9.33 -8.85 7.83
N LEU A 78 -8.34 -8.80 6.95
CA LEU A 78 -8.49 -9.24 5.56
C LEU A 78 -8.85 -10.72 5.52
N TYR A 79 -8.16 -11.56 6.29
CA TYR A 79 -8.46 -12.98 6.38
C TYR A 79 -9.86 -13.26 6.95
N LEU A 80 -10.33 -12.49 7.94
CA LEU A 80 -11.72 -12.60 8.41
C LEU A 80 -12.74 -12.32 7.29
N ALA A 81 -12.42 -11.46 6.34
CA ALA A 81 -13.31 -11.15 5.22
C ALA A 81 -13.29 -12.22 4.11
N VAL A 82 -12.13 -12.84 3.83
CA VAL A 82 -11.96 -13.73 2.67
C VAL A 82 -11.76 -15.22 3.01
N GLY A 83 -11.44 -15.55 4.27
CA GLY A 83 -11.11 -16.91 4.69
C GLY A 83 -12.30 -17.87 4.60
N GLY A 84 -13.52 -17.40 4.88
CA GLY A 84 -14.74 -18.21 4.79
C GLY A 84 -15.07 -18.70 3.37
N VAL A 85 -14.54 -18.03 2.35
CA VAL A 85 -14.67 -18.43 0.93
C VAL A 85 -13.45 -19.21 0.42
N GLY A 86 -12.59 -19.72 1.32
CA GLY A 86 -11.47 -20.59 0.98
C GLY A 86 -10.28 -19.87 0.35
N CYS A 87 -10.03 -18.62 0.76
CA CYS A 87 -8.84 -17.88 0.36
C CYS A 87 -7.77 -17.90 1.46
N CYS A 88 -6.50 -17.85 1.06
CA CYS A 88 -5.40 -17.52 1.95
C CYS A 88 -4.95 -16.07 1.73
N VAL A 89 -4.35 -15.47 2.76
CA VAL A 89 -3.69 -14.16 2.69
C VAL A 89 -2.19 -14.37 2.85
N LEU A 90 -1.40 -13.77 1.97
CA LEU A 90 0.06 -13.81 2.01
C LEU A 90 0.61 -12.39 2.01
N LEU A 91 1.64 -12.14 2.82
CA LEU A 91 2.47 -10.94 2.71
C LEU A 91 3.84 -11.37 2.21
N ALA A 92 4.20 -10.90 1.01
CA ALA A 92 5.46 -11.18 0.35
C ALA A 92 6.38 -9.97 0.36
N ASP A 93 7.68 -10.21 0.45
CA ASP A 93 8.68 -9.14 0.32
C ASP A 93 8.82 -8.67 -1.13
N SER A 94 9.69 -7.67 -1.36
CA SER A 94 9.94 -7.09 -2.69
C SER A 94 10.55 -8.07 -3.70
N GLU A 95 11.06 -9.22 -3.26
CA GLU A 95 11.62 -10.27 -4.12
C GLU A 95 10.60 -11.37 -4.43
N GLY A 96 9.34 -11.19 -4.01
CA GLY A 96 8.25 -12.12 -4.26
C GLY A 96 8.26 -13.34 -3.34
N VAL A 97 8.81 -13.22 -2.13
CA VAL A 97 8.83 -14.31 -1.15
C VAL A 97 7.80 -14.04 -0.05
N PRO A 98 6.72 -14.85 0.07
CA PRO A 98 5.83 -14.79 1.21
C PRO A 98 6.58 -15.04 2.52
N VAL A 99 6.48 -14.10 3.46
CA VAL A 99 7.10 -14.19 4.80
C VAL A 99 6.05 -14.41 5.89
N GLU A 100 4.79 -14.10 5.61
CA GLU A 100 3.65 -14.21 6.52
C GLU A 100 2.43 -14.76 5.78
N ARG A 101 1.60 -15.52 6.50
CA ARG A 101 0.43 -16.20 5.93
C ARG A 101 -0.73 -16.24 6.91
N ARG A 102 -1.96 -16.19 6.37
CA ARG A 102 -3.21 -16.64 7.01
C ARG A 102 -3.94 -17.61 6.09
N GLY A 103 -4.41 -18.71 6.62
CA GLY A 103 -5.13 -19.74 5.87
C GLY A 103 -5.88 -20.68 6.80
N ALA A 104 -6.90 -21.36 6.28
CA ALA A 104 -7.64 -22.34 7.05
C ALA A 104 -6.83 -23.65 7.12
N PRO A 105 -6.69 -24.28 8.29
CA PRO A 105 -5.93 -25.53 8.41
C PRO A 105 -6.42 -26.66 7.48
N GLY A 106 -7.72 -26.68 7.17
CA GLY A 106 -8.30 -27.66 6.24
C GLY A 106 -7.79 -27.54 4.79
N ASP A 107 -7.22 -26.40 4.42
CA ASP A 107 -6.70 -26.14 3.08
C ASP A 107 -5.15 -26.17 3.03
N ASP A 108 -4.47 -26.37 4.17
CA ASP A 108 -3.02 -26.23 4.27
C ASP A 108 -2.25 -27.20 3.37
N ASP A 109 -2.66 -28.47 3.27
CA ASP A 109 -2.02 -29.45 2.38
C ASP A 109 -2.09 -29.01 0.91
N THR A 110 -3.22 -28.46 0.49
CA THR A 110 -3.41 -27.95 -0.87
C THR A 110 -2.54 -26.73 -1.10
N PHE A 111 -2.61 -25.74 -0.19
CA PHE A 111 -1.84 -24.51 -0.30
C PHE A 111 -0.32 -24.75 -0.26
N TYR A 112 0.14 -25.66 0.59
CA TYR A 112 1.55 -26.05 0.65
C TYR A 112 2.03 -26.65 -0.66
N ARG A 113 1.27 -27.62 -1.23
CA ARG A 113 1.61 -28.24 -2.52
C ARG A 113 1.61 -27.26 -3.69
N TRP A 114 0.79 -26.22 -3.60
CA TRP A 114 0.67 -25.19 -4.64
C TRP A 114 1.68 -24.04 -4.44
N GLY A 115 2.51 -24.09 -3.39
CA GLY A 115 3.50 -23.05 -3.09
C GLY A 115 2.91 -21.79 -2.45
N LEU A 116 1.64 -21.79 -2.02
CA LEU A 116 1.01 -20.70 -1.26
C LEU A 116 1.40 -20.76 0.23
N TRP A 117 2.71 -20.81 0.46
CA TRP A 117 3.34 -20.99 1.76
C TRP A 117 4.53 -20.04 1.94
N THR A 118 4.93 -19.80 3.19
CA THR A 118 6.08 -18.96 3.49
C THR A 118 7.36 -19.57 2.94
N GLY A 119 8.23 -18.73 2.36
CA GLY A 119 9.51 -19.14 1.76
C GLY A 119 9.41 -19.65 0.33
N ALA A 120 8.22 -19.75 -0.26
CA ALA A 120 8.07 -20.00 -1.69
C ALA A 120 8.53 -18.78 -2.51
N VAL A 121 9.14 -18.99 -3.68
CA VAL A 121 9.62 -17.90 -4.54
C VAL A 121 8.64 -17.65 -5.66
N TRP A 122 7.94 -16.52 -5.62
CA TRP A 122 6.91 -16.13 -6.59
C TRP A 122 7.30 -14.94 -7.47
N SER A 123 8.59 -14.60 -7.55
CA SER A 123 9.05 -13.58 -8.49
C SER A 123 8.63 -13.92 -9.93
N GLU A 124 8.37 -12.90 -10.76
CA GLU A 124 8.01 -13.13 -12.18
C GLU A 124 9.17 -13.83 -12.93
N GLN A 125 10.40 -13.64 -12.46
CA GLN A 125 11.57 -14.36 -12.96
C GLN A 125 11.54 -15.87 -12.67
N SER A 126 10.92 -16.29 -11.56
CA SER A 126 10.91 -17.70 -11.15
C SER A 126 9.65 -18.44 -11.59
N GLU A 127 8.49 -17.78 -11.59
CA GLU A 127 7.17 -18.43 -11.80
C GLU A 127 6.42 -17.85 -13.00
N GLY A 128 7.07 -16.96 -13.76
CA GLY A 128 6.44 -16.21 -14.84
C GLY A 128 5.31 -15.33 -14.32
N THR A 129 4.36 -15.01 -15.21
CA THR A 129 3.15 -14.27 -14.85
C THR A 129 2.37 -14.97 -13.74
N ASN A 130 2.31 -14.31 -12.59
CA ASN A 130 1.60 -14.74 -11.38
C ASN A 130 1.19 -13.50 -10.57
N GLY A 131 0.34 -13.67 -9.55
CA GLY A 131 -0.15 -12.54 -8.75
C GLY A 131 0.97 -11.70 -8.13
N ILE A 132 1.83 -12.33 -7.31
CA ILE A 132 2.85 -11.66 -6.50
C ILE A 132 3.93 -11.03 -7.39
N GLY A 133 4.58 -11.84 -8.22
CA GLY A 133 5.68 -11.41 -9.07
C GLY A 133 5.28 -10.32 -10.04
N THR A 134 4.14 -10.48 -10.72
CA THR A 134 3.67 -9.48 -11.68
C THR A 134 3.22 -8.20 -10.99
N CYS A 135 2.64 -8.28 -9.78
CA CYS A 135 2.31 -7.08 -9.00
C CYS A 135 3.56 -6.27 -8.62
N ILE A 136 4.67 -6.93 -8.27
CA ILE A 136 5.95 -6.30 -7.95
C ILE A 136 6.51 -5.59 -9.19
N VAL A 137 6.51 -6.25 -10.35
CA VAL A 137 7.00 -5.69 -11.62
C VAL A 137 6.15 -4.49 -12.07
N GLU A 138 4.83 -4.63 -12.00
CA GLU A 138 3.89 -3.60 -12.49
C GLU A 138 3.64 -2.47 -11.48
N GLN A 139 4.02 -2.65 -10.21
CA GLN A 139 3.80 -1.72 -9.09
C GLN A 139 2.37 -1.16 -9.02
N ARG A 140 1.38 -2.01 -9.30
CA ARG A 140 -0.05 -1.67 -9.23
C ARG A 140 -0.88 -2.87 -8.80
N PRO A 141 -2.04 -2.65 -8.17
CA PRO A 141 -2.97 -3.74 -7.89
C PRO A 141 -3.40 -4.45 -9.17
N LEU A 142 -3.49 -5.77 -9.10
CA LEU A 142 -3.92 -6.61 -10.22
C LEU A 142 -4.56 -7.91 -9.75
N THR A 143 -5.20 -8.60 -10.69
CA THR A 143 -5.66 -9.98 -10.50
C THR A 143 -5.13 -10.81 -11.65
N ILE A 144 -4.51 -11.95 -11.33
CA ILE A 144 -4.15 -13.00 -12.28
C ILE A 144 -5.12 -14.16 -12.03
N HIS A 145 -6.06 -14.34 -12.96
CA HIS A 145 -7.11 -15.34 -12.86
C HIS A 145 -6.81 -16.54 -13.75
N ARG A 146 -6.66 -17.73 -13.16
CA ARG A 146 -6.60 -19.03 -13.84
C ARG A 146 -5.59 -19.08 -14.98
N ASP A 147 -6.07 -19.20 -16.22
CA ASP A 147 -5.33 -19.24 -17.49
C ASP A 147 -4.59 -17.95 -17.78
N GLN A 148 -4.68 -16.92 -16.93
CA GLN A 148 -3.77 -15.79 -16.97
C GLN A 148 -2.39 -16.12 -16.38
N HIS A 149 -2.27 -17.16 -15.55
CA HIS A 149 -0.98 -17.62 -15.05
C HIS A 149 -0.11 -18.16 -16.19
N PHE A 150 1.18 -17.89 -16.12
CA PHE A 150 2.12 -18.34 -17.15
C PHE A 150 2.29 -19.86 -17.14
N HIS A 151 2.62 -20.44 -15.99
CA HIS A 151 2.77 -21.90 -15.89
C HIS A 151 1.42 -22.61 -15.86
N THR A 152 1.30 -23.65 -16.68
CA THR A 152 0.15 -24.58 -16.74
C THR A 152 -0.24 -25.14 -15.38
N ARG A 153 0.74 -25.50 -14.54
CA ARG A 153 0.50 -26.00 -13.16
C ARG A 153 -0.16 -24.99 -12.23
N ASN A 154 -0.12 -23.70 -12.55
CA ASN A 154 -0.66 -22.62 -11.71
C ASN A 154 -2.06 -22.16 -12.17
N ILE A 155 -2.62 -22.70 -13.26
CA ILE A 155 -3.92 -22.24 -13.80
C ILE A 155 -5.13 -22.59 -12.92
N GLY A 156 -4.93 -23.39 -11.85
CA GLY A 156 -5.92 -23.61 -10.81
C GLY A 156 -6.06 -22.45 -9.82
N LEU A 157 -5.14 -21.48 -9.87
CA LEU A 157 -5.08 -20.35 -8.95
C LEU A 157 -5.83 -19.13 -9.47
N SER A 158 -6.34 -18.34 -8.53
CA SER A 158 -6.71 -16.95 -8.77
C SER A 158 -6.11 -16.09 -7.67
N CYS A 159 -5.26 -15.14 -8.07
CA CYS A 159 -4.50 -14.31 -7.16
C CYS A 159 -4.88 -12.84 -7.37
N THR A 160 -5.23 -12.17 -6.29
CA THR A 160 -5.49 -10.73 -6.28
C THR A 160 -4.50 -10.06 -5.34
N VAL A 161 -3.70 -9.15 -5.88
CA VAL A 161 -2.52 -8.63 -5.20
C VAL A 161 -2.49 -7.12 -5.25
N ALA A 162 -2.08 -6.49 -4.16
CA ALA A 162 -1.76 -5.06 -4.12
C ALA A 162 -0.32 -4.83 -3.62
N PRO A 163 0.43 -3.91 -4.24
CA PRO A 163 1.74 -3.53 -3.77
C PRO A 163 1.63 -2.70 -2.49
N ILE A 164 2.64 -2.80 -1.63
CA ILE A 164 2.83 -1.99 -0.44
C ILE A 164 4.13 -1.22 -0.58
N HIS A 165 4.07 0.08 -0.36
CA HIS A 165 5.21 0.98 -0.45
C HIS A 165 5.66 1.49 0.92
N ASP A 166 6.95 1.79 1.02
CA ASP A 166 7.52 2.41 2.21
C ASP A 166 7.12 3.89 2.36
N HIS A 167 7.55 4.51 3.45
CA HIS A 167 7.29 5.91 3.74
C HIS A 167 7.96 6.90 2.76
N GLN A 168 8.83 6.43 1.87
CA GLN A 168 9.42 7.20 0.77
C GLN A 168 8.77 6.89 -0.58
N GLY A 169 7.75 6.02 -0.61
CA GLY A 169 6.98 5.68 -1.82
C GLY A 169 7.63 4.62 -2.70
N ARG A 170 8.65 3.91 -2.20
CA ARG A 170 9.32 2.80 -2.91
C ARG A 170 8.65 1.48 -2.56
N LEU A 171 8.65 0.53 -3.50
CA LEU A 171 8.06 -0.79 -3.29
C LEU A 171 8.77 -1.51 -2.12
N MET A 172 7.98 -2.02 -1.19
CA MET A 172 8.47 -2.69 0.02
C MET A 172 7.99 -4.15 0.10
N ALA A 173 6.75 -4.41 -0.30
CA ALA A 173 6.11 -5.71 -0.20
C ALA A 173 4.92 -5.84 -1.16
N ALA A 174 4.31 -7.01 -1.21
CA ALA A 174 3.05 -7.27 -1.89
C ALA A 174 2.10 -8.03 -0.95
N LEU A 175 0.83 -7.61 -0.90
CA LEU A 175 -0.23 -8.29 -0.18
C LEU A 175 -1.08 -9.07 -1.17
N ASP A 176 -1.10 -10.39 -1.02
CA ASP A 176 -1.79 -11.32 -1.91
C ASP A 176 -2.96 -11.98 -1.20
N VAL A 177 -4.07 -12.14 -1.93
CA VAL A 177 -5.15 -13.07 -1.61
C VAL A 177 -5.26 -14.06 -2.74
N SER A 178 -5.02 -15.32 -2.41
CA SER A 178 -5.07 -16.43 -3.35
C SER A 178 -6.21 -17.38 -3.03
N SER A 179 -6.90 -17.85 -4.06
CA SER A 179 -7.94 -18.87 -3.99
C SER A 179 -7.60 -20.07 -4.87
N CYS A 180 -7.93 -21.26 -4.37
CA CYS A 180 -7.86 -22.52 -5.10
C CYS A 180 -9.23 -23.04 -5.56
N ARG A 181 -10.28 -22.24 -5.44
CA ARG A 181 -11.64 -22.66 -5.76
C ARG A 181 -12.04 -22.35 -7.20
N ALA A 182 -12.62 -23.35 -7.87
CA ALA A 182 -13.07 -23.26 -9.26
C ALA A 182 -14.38 -22.46 -9.44
N ASP A 183 -15.05 -22.04 -8.36
CA ASP A 183 -16.32 -21.31 -8.37
C ASP A 183 -16.16 -19.81 -8.06
N LEU A 184 -14.93 -19.30 -7.95
CA LEU A 184 -14.69 -17.87 -7.75
C LEU A 184 -15.23 -17.08 -8.96
N THR A 185 -16.32 -16.36 -8.75
CA THR A 185 -16.92 -15.49 -9.78
C THR A 185 -16.15 -14.19 -9.91
N GLU A 186 -16.30 -13.53 -11.06
CA GLU A 186 -15.70 -12.21 -11.30
C GLU A 186 -16.13 -11.16 -10.26
N ALA A 187 -17.40 -11.18 -9.85
CA ALA A 187 -17.91 -10.29 -8.81
C ALA A 187 -17.20 -10.50 -7.46
N PHE A 188 -16.92 -11.75 -7.09
CA PHE A 188 -16.12 -12.03 -5.89
C PHE A 188 -14.68 -11.56 -6.03
N ALA A 189 -14.05 -11.77 -7.19
CA ALA A 189 -12.70 -11.28 -7.45
C ALA A 189 -12.60 -9.75 -7.32
N GLN A 190 -13.61 -9.01 -7.78
CA GLN A 190 -13.67 -7.55 -7.61
C GLN A 190 -13.81 -7.14 -6.14
N LEU A 191 -14.64 -7.83 -5.35
CA LEU A 191 -14.76 -7.57 -3.91
C LEU A 191 -13.46 -7.86 -3.16
N ILE A 192 -12.78 -8.96 -3.49
CA ILE A 192 -11.46 -9.29 -2.96
C ILE A 192 -10.47 -8.18 -3.33
N SER A 193 -10.47 -7.71 -4.57
CA SER A 193 -9.60 -6.61 -5.02
C SER A 193 -9.77 -5.35 -4.18
N VAL A 194 -11.01 -4.92 -3.92
CA VAL A 194 -11.28 -3.79 -3.04
C VAL A 194 -10.74 -4.03 -1.62
N ALA A 195 -10.95 -5.23 -1.07
CA ALA A 195 -10.48 -5.56 0.28
C ALA A 195 -8.95 -5.61 0.39
N VAL A 196 -8.26 -6.17 -0.62
CA VAL A 196 -6.79 -6.25 -0.67
C VAL A 196 -6.18 -4.86 -0.81
N ILE A 197 -6.74 -4.01 -1.68
CA ILE A 197 -6.27 -2.63 -1.87
C ILE A 197 -6.47 -1.80 -0.59
N ASP A 198 -7.63 -1.92 0.08
CA ASP A 198 -7.87 -1.22 1.34
C ASP A 198 -6.93 -1.71 2.45
N ALA A 199 -6.70 -3.01 2.56
CA ALA A 199 -5.76 -3.58 3.52
C ALA A 199 -4.31 -3.11 3.27
N ALA A 200 -3.84 -3.13 2.02
CA ALA A 200 -2.52 -2.63 1.65
C ALA A 200 -2.36 -1.14 2.03
N ARG A 201 -3.35 -0.30 1.72
CA ARG A 201 -3.34 1.13 2.08
C ARG A 201 -3.32 1.37 3.58
N ARG A 202 -4.03 0.55 4.37
CA ARG A 202 -3.98 0.63 5.84
C ARG A 202 -2.59 0.30 6.37
N ILE A 203 -1.94 -0.72 5.80
CA ILE A 203 -0.57 -1.09 6.13
C ILE A 203 0.39 0.06 5.79
N GLU A 204 0.29 0.63 4.59
CA GLU A 204 1.10 1.80 4.18
C GLU A 204 0.88 2.99 5.11
N ALA A 205 -0.36 3.31 5.46
CA ALA A 205 -0.70 4.42 6.35
C ALA A 205 -0.11 4.24 7.75
N GLU A 206 -0.14 3.02 8.29
CA GLU A 206 0.44 2.72 9.60
C GLU A 206 1.97 2.75 9.57
N ASN A 207 2.58 2.18 8.52
CA ASN A 207 4.02 2.28 8.29
C ASN A 207 4.49 3.73 8.17
N PHE A 208 3.71 4.57 7.49
CA PHE A 208 3.98 6.00 7.35
C PHE A 208 3.92 6.74 8.70
N ARG A 209 2.88 6.49 9.52
CA ARG A 209 2.78 7.07 10.87
C ARG A 209 3.97 6.69 11.74
N GLN A 210 4.38 5.43 11.72
CA GLN A 210 5.52 4.97 12.51
C GLN A 210 6.87 5.48 11.99
N ALA A 211 6.99 5.84 10.71
CA ALA A 211 8.18 6.48 10.18
C ALA A 211 8.31 7.93 10.64
N PHE A 212 7.20 8.59 10.98
CA PHE A 212 7.15 9.99 11.40
C PHE A 212 6.36 10.17 12.71
N PRO A 213 6.83 9.62 13.84
CA PRO A 213 6.06 9.54 15.08
C PRO A 213 5.72 10.91 15.70
N GLU A 214 6.58 11.91 15.50
CA GLU A 214 6.40 13.27 16.03
C GLU A 214 5.71 14.21 15.03
N ALA A 215 5.45 13.75 13.80
CA ALA A 215 4.88 14.58 12.76
C ALA A 215 3.35 14.59 12.85
N ARG A 216 2.76 15.73 12.46
CA ARG A 216 1.33 15.79 12.20
C ARG A 216 1.06 15.14 10.85
N ILE A 217 0.28 14.06 10.85
CA ILE A 217 -0.11 13.36 9.63
C ILE A 217 -1.40 13.98 9.07
N MET A 218 -1.32 14.49 7.84
CA MET A 218 -2.42 15.17 7.17
C MET A 218 -2.83 14.42 5.91
N LEU A 219 -4.12 14.47 5.58
CA LEU A 219 -4.65 13.93 4.33
C LEU A 219 -4.33 14.90 3.20
N ALA A 220 -3.67 14.39 2.16
CA ALA A 220 -3.43 15.11 0.92
C ALA A 220 -4.64 14.97 -0.03
N PRO A 221 -4.98 16.02 -0.80
CA PRO A 221 -5.93 15.92 -1.90
C PRO A 221 -5.47 14.83 -2.89
N SER A 222 -6.39 13.94 -3.24
CA SER A 222 -6.13 12.89 -4.22
C SER A 222 -7.40 12.62 -5.04
N PRO A 223 -7.29 12.36 -6.36
CA PRO A 223 -8.43 12.06 -7.23
C PRO A 223 -9.28 10.91 -6.70
N ASP A 224 -8.63 9.90 -6.13
CA ASP A 224 -9.28 8.63 -5.82
C ASP A 224 -10.08 8.63 -4.52
N ARG A 225 -10.06 9.72 -3.72
CA ARG A 225 -10.80 9.97 -2.45
C ARG A 225 -10.88 8.82 -1.42
N THR A 226 -10.26 7.68 -1.69
CA THR A 226 -10.43 6.39 -0.99
C THR A 226 -9.41 6.22 0.13
N GLY A 227 -8.81 7.33 0.59
CA GLY A 227 -7.78 7.34 1.61
C GLY A 227 -6.45 6.78 1.13
N GLY A 228 -5.36 7.21 1.76
CA GLY A 228 -4.00 6.71 1.50
C GLY A 228 -3.00 7.78 1.07
N ALA A 229 -3.45 8.91 0.53
CA ALA A 229 -2.60 10.06 0.29
C ALA A 229 -2.37 10.82 1.61
N LEU A 230 -1.24 10.56 2.25
CA LEU A 230 -0.82 11.20 3.50
C LEU A 230 0.48 11.98 3.30
N ILE A 231 0.57 13.13 3.97
CA ILE A 231 1.79 13.90 4.19
C ILE A 231 2.12 13.97 5.68
N ALA A 232 3.40 14.00 6.01
CA ALA A 232 3.92 14.23 7.34
C ALA A 232 4.43 15.66 7.42
N VAL A 233 3.93 16.41 8.40
CA VAL A 233 4.25 17.83 8.61
C VAL A 233 4.90 17.99 9.98
N ASP A 234 6.04 18.67 10.03
CA ASP A 234 6.75 18.93 11.28
C ASP A 234 6.10 20.05 12.12
N LYS A 235 6.75 20.40 13.23
CA LYS A 235 6.28 21.45 14.15
C LYS A 235 6.32 22.86 13.56
N ASP A 236 7.10 23.07 12.50
CA ASP A 236 7.31 24.36 11.83
C ASP A 236 6.44 24.48 10.57
N ASP A 237 5.46 23.56 10.42
CA ASP A 237 4.51 23.47 9.30
C ASP A 237 5.13 23.10 7.95
N LEU A 238 6.31 22.46 7.98
CA LEU A 238 7.02 22.00 6.79
C LEU A 238 6.75 20.53 6.51
N VAL A 239 6.57 20.21 5.24
CA VAL A 239 6.39 18.84 4.75
C VAL A 239 7.72 18.10 4.82
N ILE A 240 7.75 17.00 5.57
CA ILE A 240 8.95 16.17 5.77
C ILE A 240 8.79 14.74 5.22
N GLY A 241 7.60 14.40 4.71
CA GLY A 241 7.33 13.09 4.14
C GLY A 241 6.00 13.05 3.40
N ALA A 242 5.91 12.12 2.45
CA ALA A 242 4.70 11.85 1.71
C ALA A 242 4.65 10.37 1.30
N THR A 243 3.48 9.75 1.47
CA THR A 243 3.17 8.43 0.92
C THR A 243 3.26 8.41 -0.61
N ARG A 244 3.37 7.23 -1.23
CA ARG A 244 3.37 7.12 -2.70
C ARG A 244 2.14 7.77 -3.34
N ALA A 245 0.96 7.56 -2.77
CA ALA A 245 -0.27 8.13 -3.28
C ALA A 245 -0.25 9.68 -3.26
N ALA A 246 0.26 10.28 -2.18
CA ALA A 246 0.44 11.74 -2.11
C ALA A 246 1.50 12.23 -3.11
N ARG A 247 2.63 11.52 -3.23
CA ARG A 247 3.69 11.83 -4.19
C ARG A 247 3.18 11.88 -5.63
N LEU A 248 2.43 10.86 -6.05
CA LEU A 248 1.84 10.80 -7.38
C LEU A 248 0.79 11.90 -7.60
N ALA A 249 -0.09 12.14 -6.62
CA ALA A 249 -1.16 13.12 -6.75
C ALA A 249 -0.64 14.58 -6.80
N MET A 250 0.50 14.85 -6.17
CA MET A 250 1.04 16.19 -5.97
C MET A 250 2.32 16.45 -6.76
N GLY A 251 2.80 15.48 -7.53
CA GLY A 251 4.06 15.58 -8.27
C GLY A 251 5.29 15.73 -7.39
N LEU A 252 5.30 15.10 -6.20
CA LEU A 252 6.42 15.17 -5.27
C LEU A 252 7.41 14.04 -5.50
N ASP A 253 8.69 14.40 -5.59
CA ASP A 253 9.82 13.48 -5.52
C ASP A 253 10.65 13.75 -4.26
N ASP A 254 11.75 13.01 -4.10
CA ASP A 254 12.64 13.19 -2.95
C ASP A 254 13.33 14.56 -2.95
N ALA A 255 13.56 15.16 -4.12
CA ALA A 255 14.16 16.49 -4.22
C ALA A 255 13.18 17.58 -3.77
N ALA A 256 11.90 17.46 -4.15
CA ALA A 256 10.84 18.37 -3.72
C ALA A 256 10.64 18.35 -2.20
N ILE A 257 10.70 17.17 -1.57
CA ILE A 257 10.56 17.02 -0.10
C ILE A 257 11.83 17.46 0.64
N ALA A 258 13.00 17.39 0.01
CA ALA A 258 14.26 17.83 0.62
C ALA A 258 14.37 19.37 0.76
N VAL A 259 13.56 20.12 0.01
CA VAL A 259 13.48 21.59 0.10
C VAL A 259 12.34 21.96 1.07
N PRO A 260 12.50 22.99 1.92
CA PRO A 260 11.43 23.45 2.80
C PRO A 260 10.14 23.76 2.01
N LEU A 261 9.12 22.94 2.23
CA LEU A 261 7.84 23.00 1.55
C LEU A 261 6.73 23.23 2.60
N PRO A 262 6.15 24.43 2.69
CA PRO A 262 5.04 24.69 3.60
C PRO A 262 3.83 23.81 3.26
N ALA A 263 3.23 23.21 4.29
CA ALA A 263 2.05 22.36 4.12
C ALA A 263 0.86 23.12 3.51
N ALA A 264 0.67 24.39 3.90
CA ALA A 264 -0.40 25.25 3.38
C ALA A 264 -0.30 25.47 1.86
N ASP A 265 0.90 25.76 1.36
CA ASP A 265 1.17 25.95 -0.08
C ASP A 265 0.84 24.67 -0.85
N LEU A 266 1.33 23.54 -0.35
CA LEU A 266 1.14 22.23 -0.96
C LEU A 266 -0.35 21.83 -0.99
N LEU A 267 -1.12 22.16 0.05
CA LEU A 267 -2.54 21.84 0.15
C LEU A 267 -3.45 22.85 -0.57
N GLY A 268 -2.88 23.89 -1.19
CA GLY A 268 -3.66 24.96 -1.82
C GLY A 268 -4.42 25.83 -0.82
N TRP A 269 -4.00 25.83 0.45
CA TRP A 269 -4.51 26.71 1.49
C TRP A 269 -3.79 28.06 1.34
N HIS A 270 -4.17 28.80 0.30
CA HIS A 270 -3.62 30.13 0.06
C HIS A 270 -4.36 31.11 0.95
N ALA A 271 -3.75 31.47 2.06
CA ALA A 271 -4.16 32.61 2.87
C ALA A 271 -3.13 33.74 2.70
N ASP A 272 -3.59 34.99 2.80
CA ASP A 272 -2.67 36.13 2.88
C ASP A 272 -1.80 35.95 4.13
N PRO A 273 -0.46 36.03 4.06
CA PRO A 273 0.42 35.86 5.23
C PRO A 273 0.03 36.74 6.44
N ARG A 274 -0.60 37.89 6.20
CA ARG A 274 -1.11 38.76 7.27
C ARG A 274 -2.37 38.20 7.91
N GLU A 275 -3.25 37.59 7.13
CA GLU A 275 -4.44 36.89 7.63
C GLU A 275 -4.04 35.64 8.40
N ASP A 276 -3.07 34.87 7.90
CA ASP A 276 -2.51 33.70 8.59
C ASP A 276 -1.91 34.06 9.95
N MET A 277 -1.12 35.14 10.01
CA MET A 277 -0.54 35.59 11.27
C MET A 277 -1.63 36.02 12.26
N ALA A 278 -2.69 36.70 11.80
CA ALA A 278 -3.81 37.09 12.64
C ALA A 278 -4.63 35.87 13.11
N GLU A 279 -4.85 34.89 12.25
CA GLU A 279 -5.59 33.66 12.56
C GLU A 279 -4.81 32.73 13.50
N SER A 280 -3.49 32.64 13.32
CA SER A 280 -2.59 31.92 14.22
C SER A 280 -2.57 32.58 15.61
N GLU A 281 -2.44 33.90 15.68
CA GLU A 281 -2.53 34.65 16.94
C GLU A 281 -3.90 34.46 17.61
N ARG A 282 -4.99 34.51 16.82
CA ARG A 282 -6.35 34.26 17.30
C ARG A 282 -6.48 32.87 17.88
N SER A 283 -5.95 31.85 17.21
CA SER A 283 -5.97 30.46 17.66
C SER A 283 -5.18 30.23 18.94
N VAL A 284 -4.01 30.89 19.09
CA VAL A 284 -3.21 30.86 20.33
C VAL A 284 -3.99 31.45 21.50
N ILE A 285 -4.63 32.60 21.29
CA ILE A 285 -5.43 33.27 22.33
C ILE A 285 -6.65 32.42 22.73
N LEU A 286 -7.36 31.84 21.75
CA LEU A 286 -8.51 30.97 22.01
C LEU A 286 -8.13 29.73 22.83
N ARG A 287 -7.00 29.08 22.51
CA ARG A 287 -6.50 27.95 23.30
C ARG A 287 -6.13 28.34 24.73
N ALA A 288 -5.50 29.49 24.93
CA ALA A 288 -5.16 29.99 26.26
C ALA A 288 -6.41 30.34 27.08
N LEU A 289 -7.42 30.96 26.46
CA LEU A 289 -8.71 31.22 27.10
C LEU A 289 -9.44 29.93 27.48
N ALA A 290 -9.45 28.92 26.59
CA ALA A 290 -10.07 27.63 26.87
C ALA A 290 -9.41 26.93 28.07
N ARG A 291 -8.07 26.90 28.13
CA ARG A 291 -7.31 26.34 29.27
C ARG A 291 -7.52 27.08 30.59
N ALA A 292 -7.84 28.37 30.50
CA ALA A 292 -8.11 29.22 31.65
C ALA A 292 -9.62 29.28 31.99
N GLU A 293 -10.47 28.48 31.34
CA GLU A 293 -11.92 28.49 31.52
C GLU A 293 -12.52 29.91 31.37
N GLY A 294 -11.99 30.68 30.42
CA GLY A 294 -12.40 32.07 30.17
C GLY A 294 -11.77 33.12 31.10
N ASN A 295 -10.99 32.73 32.11
CA ASN A 295 -10.32 33.68 33.00
C ASN A 295 -9.17 34.41 32.30
N ILE A 296 -9.38 35.71 32.03
CA ILE A 296 -8.43 36.56 31.28
C ILE A 296 -7.08 36.71 32.00
N SER A 297 -7.07 36.85 33.33
CA SER A 297 -5.83 37.01 34.08
C SER A 297 -4.99 35.73 34.03
N ALA A 298 -5.64 34.57 34.17
CA ALA A 298 -4.97 33.28 34.03
C ALA A 298 -4.50 33.02 32.59
N ALA A 299 -5.32 33.32 31.57
CA ALA A 299 -4.94 33.21 30.17
C ALA A 299 -3.77 34.13 29.80
N ALA A 300 -3.76 35.38 30.31
CA ALA A 300 -2.65 36.31 30.13
C ALA A 300 -1.35 35.79 30.76
N GLY A 301 -1.46 35.17 31.95
CA GLY A 301 -0.36 34.48 32.61
C GLY A 301 0.20 33.32 31.78
N LEU A 302 -0.67 32.47 31.23
CA LEU A 302 -0.27 31.36 30.34
C LEU A 302 0.45 31.84 29.07
N LEU A 303 0.06 33.00 28.54
CA LEU A 303 0.66 33.60 27.35
C LEU A 303 1.90 34.45 27.64
N GLY A 304 2.25 34.69 28.90
CA GLY A 304 3.37 35.55 29.29
C GLY A 304 3.19 37.03 28.92
N ILE A 305 1.94 37.51 28.78
CA ILE A 305 1.64 38.90 28.43
C ILE A 305 0.80 39.58 29.52
N SER A 306 0.81 40.91 29.55
CA SER A 306 -0.05 41.64 30.47
C SER A 306 -1.53 41.50 30.10
N ARG A 307 -2.40 41.56 31.12
CA ARG A 307 -3.87 41.57 30.95
C ARG A 307 -4.34 42.65 29.97
N ALA A 308 -3.75 43.86 30.04
CA ALA A 308 -4.07 44.96 29.14
C ALA A 308 -3.70 44.65 27.68
N THR A 309 -2.58 43.96 27.44
CA THR A 309 -2.18 43.51 26.11
C THR A 309 -3.12 42.43 25.57
N LEU A 310 -3.53 41.47 26.41
CA LEU A 310 -4.52 40.46 26.01
C LEU A 310 -5.86 41.09 25.61
N HIS A 311 -6.38 42.05 26.40
CA HIS A 311 -7.61 42.77 26.05
C HIS A 311 -7.52 43.50 24.69
N ARG A 312 -6.41 44.17 24.39
CA ARG A 312 -6.19 44.82 23.09
C ARG A 312 -6.23 43.82 21.94
N LYS A 313 -5.60 42.66 22.10
CA LYS A 313 -5.57 41.59 21.09
C LYS A 313 -6.95 40.97 20.87
N LEU A 314 -7.72 40.70 21.93
CA LEU A 314 -9.10 40.20 21.84
C LEU A 314 -10.00 41.10 21.00
N ASN A 315 -9.93 42.42 21.24
CA ASN A 315 -10.71 43.41 20.49
C ASN A 315 -10.26 43.49 19.02
N ARG A 316 -8.94 43.50 18.77
CA ARG A 316 -8.38 43.56 17.41
C ARG A 316 -8.80 42.35 16.57
N LEU A 317 -8.77 41.15 17.15
CA LEU A 317 -9.05 39.88 16.48
C LEU A 317 -10.54 39.49 16.51
N LYS A 318 -11.42 40.38 17.00
CA LYS A 318 -12.88 40.17 17.09
C LYS A 318 -13.26 38.85 17.76
N ILE A 319 -12.56 38.46 18.82
CA ILE A 319 -12.87 37.24 19.58
C ILE A 319 -14.06 37.54 20.50
N ILE A 320 -15.23 37.00 20.15
CA ILE A 320 -16.48 37.16 20.91
C ILE A 320 -16.51 36.14 22.05
N ARG A 321 -16.94 36.60 23.24
CA ARG A 321 -16.98 35.80 24.47
C ARG A 321 -18.08 34.74 24.39
N PRO A 322 -17.83 33.49 24.78
CA PRO A 322 -18.90 32.67 25.35
C PRO A 322 -19.31 33.34 26.68
N HIS A 323 -20.61 33.54 26.87
CA HIS A 323 -21.17 33.99 28.14
C HIS A 323 -20.98 32.92 29.22
#